data_AF-A0A7S4MFE4-F1
#
_entry.id   AF-A0A7S4MFE4-F1
#
_cell.length_a   1.000
_cell.length_b   1.000
_cell.length_c   1.000
_cell.angle_alpha   90.00
_cell.angle_beta   90.00
_cell.angle_gamma   90.00
#
_symmetry.space_group_name_H-M   'P 1'
#
loop_
_entity.id
_entity.type
_entity.pdbx_description
1 polymer ?
#
loop_
_entity_poly.entity_id
_entity_poly.type
_entity_poly.pdbx_seq_one_letter_code
_entity_poly.pdbx_strand_id
1 'polypeptide(L)'
;TYASASCSCEAARKYDDDYGGYRGGDDDDYERYRGTDDDFDDYRSRYNDDDDYNFKHDDDREDDYKDNDFDDHHDKKATTDYNDEYYHGEAKDDDQDEGQAQTGEQFMLGPHILVQPVTAIDASSTSVYLPAAAREAPGVWYDLHTAERHETAPDARVVSVPIHPDRVPAFLRGGAILPRRDRPRRSSRSTYTDPFTLVVAPDATASATGELFLDKYDGFDAEASMTVHFSFDSGVLKNRVGALGDAARAPPASTSPVERIHFLGQTTARKVIVRRASGEVVAGVEANFDAATATLTVRQPKVKIGEGWSVELQ
;
A
#
# COMPACT_ATOMS: atom_id res chain seq x y z
N THR A 1 9.14 0.18 -9.96
CA THR A 1 10.49 0.15 -9.37
C THR A 1 10.64 1.44 -8.60
N TYR A 2 10.83 1.32 -7.27
CA TYR A 2 11.13 2.32 -6.24
C TYR A 2 10.13 3.47 -5.94
N ALA A 3 9.68 3.50 -4.68
CA ALA A 3 9.17 4.66 -3.96
C ALA A 3 9.93 4.72 -2.63
N SER A 4 10.58 5.85 -2.34
CA SER A 4 11.25 6.13 -1.07
C SER A 4 10.33 6.96 -0.16
N ALA A 5 10.51 6.83 1.15
CA ALA A 5 9.69 7.45 2.17
C ALA A 5 10.56 8.37 3.05
N SER A 6 10.30 9.68 2.99
CA SER A 6 10.94 10.66 3.86
C SER A 6 10.01 11.13 4.98
N CYS A 7 10.51 11.14 6.21
CA CYS A 7 9.80 11.65 7.40
C CYS A 7 10.53 12.88 7.95
N SER A 8 9.78 13.98 8.16
CA SER A 8 10.29 15.20 8.76
C SER A 8 10.37 15.13 10.29
N CYS A 9 11.31 15.88 10.87
CA CYS A 9 11.20 16.35 12.25
C CYS A 9 11.59 17.80 12.36
N GLU A 10 10.77 18.54 13.11
CA GLU A 10 11.02 19.89 13.59
C GLU A 10 12.25 19.92 14.51
N ALA A 11 13.25 20.73 14.15
CA ALA A 11 14.18 21.34 15.10
C ALA A 11 14.63 22.69 14.56
N ALA A 12 14.51 23.71 15.42
CA ALA A 12 14.69 25.11 15.09
C ALA A 12 16.17 25.56 15.05
N ARG A 13 16.38 26.62 14.25
CA ARG A 13 17.38 27.72 14.33
C ARG A 13 18.59 27.70 13.39
N LYS A 14 18.64 28.83 12.66
CA LYS A 14 19.78 29.61 12.12
C LYS A 14 20.65 28.93 11.07
N TYR A 15 20.61 29.45 9.85
CA TYR A 15 21.68 30.28 9.27
C TYR A 15 21.10 31.16 8.16
N ASP A 16 21.38 32.46 8.23
CA ASP A 16 21.22 33.45 7.17
C ASP A 16 22.39 33.35 6.16
N ASP A 17 22.17 33.99 5.00
CA ASP A 17 23.16 34.49 4.03
C ASP A 17 23.73 33.49 2.99
N ASP A 18 23.27 33.65 1.74
CA ASP A 18 23.99 34.39 0.67
C ASP A 18 24.11 33.69 -0.71
N TYR A 19 23.92 34.50 -1.77
CA TYR A 19 24.15 34.27 -3.21
C TYR A 19 23.35 33.17 -3.94
N GLY A 20 22.79 33.36 -5.14
CA GLY A 20 22.87 34.44 -6.10
C GLY A 20 22.53 33.91 -7.51
N GLY A 21 21.46 34.43 -8.10
CA GLY A 21 21.15 34.58 -9.53
C GLY A 21 21.48 33.48 -10.56
N TYR A 22 20.45 33.00 -11.26
CA TYR A 22 20.44 32.95 -12.73
C TYR A 22 19.07 33.38 -13.28
N ARG A 23 19.13 34.38 -14.18
CA ARG A 23 18.03 34.90 -15.00
C ARG A 23 18.00 34.13 -16.33
N GLY A 24 16.78 33.95 -16.85
CA GLY A 24 16.45 34.14 -18.27
C GLY A 24 16.58 32.91 -19.18
N GLY A 25 15.49 32.57 -19.87
CA GLY A 25 15.44 31.58 -20.94
C GLY A 25 14.03 31.26 -21.40
N ASP A 26 13.39 32.28 -21.98
CA ASP A 26 12.34 32.30 -23.03
C ASP A 26 11.32 31.15 -23.18
N ASP A 27 10.05 31.55 -23.08
CA ASP A 27 8.88 30.94 -23.69
C ASP A 27 9.05 30.86 -25.22
N ASP A 28 8.70 29.70 -25.82
CA ASP A 28 8.12 29.51 -27.18
C ASP A 28 8.55 28.16 -27.78
N ASP A 29 7.78 27.09 -27.53
CA ASP A 29 7.53 26.00 -28.52
C ASP A 29 6.51 24.98 -27.97
N TYR A 30 5.22 25.37 -27.95
CA TYR A 30 4.13 24.45 -27.65
C TYR A 30 3.03 24.58 -28.70
N GLU A 31 3.22 24.00 -29.88
CA GLU A 31 2.15 23.59 -30.82
C GLU A 31 2.69 22.46 -31.73
N ARG A 32 2.84 21.24 -31.21
CA ARG A 32 3.08 20.07 -32.08
C ARG A 32 2.63 18.72 -31.55
N TYR A 33 1.53 18.61 -30.82
CA TYR A 33 0.83 17.31 -30.69
C TYR A 33 -0.68 17.52 -30.55
N ARG A 34 -1.29 17.94 -31.66
CA ARG A 34 -2.70 17.70 -31.96
C ARG A 34 -2.78 17.01 -33.32
N GLY A 35 -3.07 15.71 -33.31
CA GLY A 35 -3.63 14.93 -34.41
C GLY A 35 -4.33 13.75 -33.76
N THR A 36 -5.63 13.84 -33.51
CA THR A 36 -6.74 13.33 -34.34
C THR A 36 -6.56 11.87 -34.72
N ASP A 37 -7.46 11.05 -34.16
CA ASP A 37 -7.77 9.70 -34.60
C ASP A 37 -8.02 9.69 -36.12
N ASP A 38 -7.21 8.91 -36.84
CA ASP A 38 -7.50 8.22 -38.12
C ASP A 38 -6.14 7.79 -38.70
N ASP A 39 -5.83 6.48 -38.61
CA ASP A 39 -5.15 5.68 -39.64
C ASP A 39 -4.68 4.34 -39.04
N PHE A 40 -5.57 3.37 -39.18
CA PHE A 40 -5.30 1.94 -39.12
C PHE A 40 -4.64 1.53 -40.46
N ASP A 41 -3.74 0.54 -40.42
CA ASP A 41 -3.02 -0.09 -41.54
C ASP A 41 -1.78 0.64 -42.08
N ASP A 42 -0.59 0.20 -41.67
CA ASP A 42 0.45 -0.36 -42.56
C ASP A 42 1.75 -0.63 -41.79
N TYR A 43 1.89 -1.83 -41.23
CA TYR A 43 3.21 -2.35 -40.84
C TYR A 43 3.27 -3.84 -41.18
N ARG A 44 3.28 -4.13 -42.49
CA ARG A 44 3.72 -5.42 -43.01
C ARG A 44 4.82 -5.18 -44.04
N SER A 45 5.92 -5.93 -43.87
CA SER A 45 7.11 -5.99 -44.74
C SER A 45 8.28 -5.14 -44.27
N ARG A 46 9.19 -5.80 -43.55
CA ARG A 46 10.66 -5.74 -43.76
C ARG A 46 11.31 -6.85 -42.93
N TYR A 47 11.18 -8.07 -43.44
CA TYR A 47 12.11 -9.16 -43.15
C TYR A 47 12.84 -9.46 -44.46
N ASN A 48 14.13 -9.78 -44.34
CA ASN A 48 15.15 -10.06 -45.36
C ASN A 48 16.05 -8.84 -45.63
N ASP A 49 17.27 -8.85 -45.08
CA ASP A 49 18.39 -9.46 -45.79
C ASP A 49 19.57 -9.70 -44.82
N ASP A 50 20.29 -10.79 -45.10
CA ASP A 50 21.49 -11.28 -44.45
C ASP A 50 22.64 -10.26 -44.51
N ASP A 51 23.44 -10.15 -43.45
CA ASP A 51 24.87 -9.80 -43.57
C ASP A 51 25.67 -10.27 -42.33
N ASP A 52 26.58 -11.20 -42.60
CA ASP A 52 27.66 -11.73 -41.76
C ASP A 52 28.51 -10.60 -41.15
N TYR A 53 28.65 -10.56 -39.81
CA TYR A 53 29.70 -9.77 -39.17
C TYR A 53 30.78 -10.66 -38.55
N ASN A 54 31.90 -10.62 -39.27
CA ASN A 54 33.18 -11.27 -39.07
C ASN A 54 33.88 -10.83 -37.78
N PHE A 55 34.38 -11.81 -37.03
CA PHE A 55 35.16 -11.68 -35.82
C PHE A 55 36.57 -11.18 -36.15
N LYS A 56 36.95 -9.98 -35.68
CA LYS A 56 38.34 -9.54 -35.60
C LYS A 56 38.61 -9.05 -34.18
N HIS A 57 39.44 -9.83 -33.49
CA HIS A 57 40.20 -9.41 -32.31
C HIS A 57 41.16 -8.30 -32.73
N ASP A 58 41.01 -7.14 -32.12
CA ASP A 58 42.12 -6.24 -31.85
C ASP A 58 42.10 -5.99 -30.34
N ASP A 59 43.07 -6.59 -29.66
CA ASP A 59 43.43 -6.31 -28.27
C ASP A 59 44.00 -4.87 -28.17
N ASP A 60 43.96 -4.31 -26.96
CA ASP A 60 44.52 -3.02 -26.52
C ASP A 60 43.56 -1.81 -26.51
N ARG A 61 42.54 -1.85 -25.63
CA ARG A 61 42.10 -0.69 -24.83
C ARG A 61 41.62 -1.15 -23.46
N GLU A 62 42.50 -1.04 -22.46
CA GLU A 62 42.11 -0.94 -21.06
C GLU A 62 41.49 0.45 -20.84
N ASP A 63 40.16 0.53 -20.81
CA ASP A 63 39.47 1.70 -20.29
C ASP A 63 39.03 1.41 -18.84
N ASP A 64 39.73 2.09 -17.91
CA ASP A 64 39.42 2.27 -16.50
C ASP A 64 37.95 2.69 -16.30
N TYR A 65 37.08 1.77 -15.88
CA TYR A 65 35.84 2.13 -15.18
C TYR A 65 36.17 2.34 -13.70
N LYS A 66 36.66 3.55 -13.37
CA LYS A 66 36.79 3.99 -11.98
C LYS A 66 35.51 4.71 -11.55
N ASP A 67 34.80 4.07 -10.63
CA ASP A 67 34.03 4.62 -9.53
C ASP A 67 33.55 6.06 -9.69
N ASN A 68 32.31 6.22 -10.16
CA ASN A 68 31.50 7.34 -9.75
C ASN A 68 30.68 6.86 -8.54
N ASP A 69 31.19 7.16 -7.35
CA ASP A 69 30.44 7.20 -6.10
C ASP A 69 29.16 8.01 -6.33
N PHE A 70 28.05 7.32 -6.53
CA PHE A 70 26.72 7.91 -6.39
C PHE A 70 26.45 7.96 -4.89
N ASP A 71 26.69 9.14 -4.32
CA ASP A 71 26.29 9.51 -2.96
C ASP A 71 24.79 9.25 -2.79
N ASP A 72 24.47 8.13 -2.13
CA ASP A 72 23.11 7.72 -1.81
C ASP A 72 22.62 8.62 -0.66
N HIS A 73 21.77 9.60 -1.01
CA HIS A 73 21.16 10.50 -0.04
C HIS A 73 20.21 9.71 0.88
N HIS A 74 20.77 9.28 2.01
CA HIS A 74 20.12 8.76 3.21
C HIS A 74 18.71 9.33 3.46
N ASP A 75 17.68 8.54 3.14
CA ASP A 75 16.31 8.76 3.59
C ASP A 75 16.17 8.29 5.05
N LYS A 76 16.52 9.17 5.99
CA LYS A 76 16.44 8.88 7.44
C LYS A 76 15.03 9.18 7.94
N LYS A 77 14.25 8.11 8.18
CA LYS A 77 13.64 7.79 9.50
C LYS A 77 12.76 6.54 9.40
N ALA A 78 13.37 5.41 9.74
CA ALA A 78 12.69 4.13 9.95
C ALA A 78 11.70 4.24 11.12
N THR A 79 10.40 4.20 10.81
CA THR A 79 9.47 3.39 11.61
C THR A 79 9.95 1.95 11.50
N THR A 80 10.03 1.18 12.58
CA THR A 80 10.50 -0.22 12.59
C THR A 80 10.07 -0.95 11.32
N ASP A 81 11.03 -1.11 10.41
CA ASP A 81 10.81 -1.70 9.11
C ASP A 81 10.91 -3.21 9.31
N TYR A 82 9.76 -3.85 9.51
CA TYR A 82 9.68 -5.31 9.58
C TYR A 82 10.21 -5.97 8.30
N ASN A 83 10.26 -5.24 7.17
CA ASN A 83 10.84 -5.73 5.95
C ASN A 83 12.38 -5.79 6.04
N ASP A 84 13.02 -4.88 6.77
CA ASP A 84 14.47 -4.89 7.01
C ASP A 84 14.86 -6.05 7.96
N GLU A 85 14.10 -6.25 9.03
CA GLU A 85 14.25 -7.40 9.95
C GLU A 85 14.01 -8.76 9.27
N TYR A 86 13.14 -8.81 8.26
CA TYR A 86 12.79 -10.04 7.55
C TYR A 86 13.70 -10.35 6.35
N TYR A 87 14.16 -9.34 5.59
CA TYR A 87 14.95 -9.55 4.37
C TYR A 87 16.47 -9.55 4.59
N HIS A 88 17.00 -8.86 5.60
CA HIS A 88 18.45 -8.68 5.69
C HIS A 88 19.20 -9.74 6.49
N GLY A 89 18.55 -10.64 7.22
CA GLY A 89 19.24 -11.68 7.99
C GLY A 89 20.22 -11.14 9.05
N GLU A 90 20.29 -9.82 9.24
CA GLU A 90 21.00 -9.11 10.29
C GLU A 90 20.06 -8.79 11.47
N ALA A 91 19.10 -9.66 11.72
CA ALA A 91 18.38 -9.62 12.97
C ALA A 91 19.40 -9.90 14.07
N LYS A 92 19.69 -8.85 14.84
CA LYS A 92 20.39 -8.97 16.11
C LYS A 92 19.74 -10.10 16.90
N ASP A 93 20.57 -10.95 17.47
CA ASP A 93 20.27 -12.23 18.10
C ASP A 93 19.20 -12.21 19.22
N ASP A 94 18.52 -11.09 19.47
CA ASP A 94 17.55 -10.91 20.57
C ASP A 94 16.09 -10.69 20.11
N ASP A 95 15.82 -10.41 18.81
CA ASP A 95 14.48 -9.99 18.34
C ASP A 95 13.71 -11.04 17.50
N GLN A 96 14.34 -12.19 17.18
CA GLN A 96 13.67 -13.26 16.45
C GLN A 96 13.00 -14.25 17.41
N ASP A 97 11.85 -14.80 17.00
CA ASP A 97 11.13 -15.87 17.72
C ASP A 97 11.99 -17.15 17.67
N GLU A 98 13.01 -17.21 18.54
CA GLU A 98 14.05 -18.24 18.56
C GLU A 98 13.42 -19.63 18.61
N GLY A 99 13.63 -20.41 17.53
CA GLY A 99 13.18 -21.79 17.41
C GLY A 99 12.07 -22.06 16.41
N GLN A 100 11.51 -21.04 15.76
CA GLN A 100 10.54 -21.24 14.67
C GLN A 100 11.26 -21.18 13.31
N ALA A 101 11.10 -22.21 12.48
CA ALA A 101 11.70 -22.26 11.15
C ALA A 101 11.05 -21.19 10.26
N GLN A 102 11.64 -19.99 10.20
CA GLN A 102 11.30 -19.01 9.19
C GLN A 102 11.78 -19.56 7.85
N THR A 103 10.81 -19.96 7.02
CA THR A 103 11.11 -20.43 5.67
C THR A 103 11.21 -19.20 4.76
N GLY A 104 12.14 -19.20 3.81
CA GLY A 104 12.20 -18.18 2.75
C GLY A 104 11.02 -18.24 1.76
N GLU A 105 9.92 -18.89 2.14
CA GLU A 105 8.75 -19.16 1.31
C GLU A 105 7.60 -18.18 1.58
N GLN A 106 7.61 -17.45 2.69
CA GLN A 106 6.70 -16.32 2.94
C GLN A 106 7.41 -14.98 2.82
N PHE A 107 6.64 -13.91 2.63
CA PHE A 107 7.14 -12.54 2.71
C PHE A 107 6.03 -11.57 3.12
N MET A 108 6.45 -10.37 3.54
CA MET A 108 5.57 -9.25 3.85
C MET A 108 5.49 -8.27 2.68
N LEU A 109 4.31 -7.72 2.44
CA LEU A 109 4.06 -6.56 1.58
C LEU A 109 3.74 -5.37 2.46
N GLY A 110 4.74 -4.49 2.62
CA GLY A 110 4.70 -3.45 3.64
C GLY A 110 4.51 -4.05 5.04
N PRO A 111 4.00 -3.27 6.01
CA PRO A 111 3.91 -3.72 7.40
C PRO A 111 2.68 -4.59 7.72
N HIS A 112 1.79 -4.82 6.74
CA HIS A 112 0.42 -5.28 7.01
C HIS A 112 -0.02 -6.55 6.28
N ILE A 113 0.60 -6.94 5.17
CA ILE A 113 0.14 -8.11 4.40
C ILE A 113 1.22 -9.18 4.40
N LEU A 114 0.92 -10.36 4.90
CA LEU A 114 1.76 -11.55 4.80
C LEU A 114 1.27 -12.40 3.63
N VAL A 115 2.19 -12.87 2.79
CA VAL A 115 1.89 -13.73 1.63
C VAL A 115 2.67 -15.03 1.75
N GLN A 116 1.99 -16.17 1.60
CA GLN A 116 2.60 -17.49 1.48
C GLN A 116 2.23 -18.09 0.11
N PRO A 117 3.04 -17.87 -0.93
CA PRO A 117 2.92 -18.59 -2.19
C PRO A 117 2.99 -20.11 -1.99
N VAL A 118 2.24 -20.84 -2.82
CA VAL A 118 2.32 -22.31 -2.87
C VAL A 118 3.29 -22.69 -3.98
N THR A 119 4.44 -23.23 -3.60
CA THR A 119 5.53 -23.62 -4.51
C THR A 119 5.69 -25.13 -4.63
N ALA A 120 4.97 -25.91 -3.83
CA ALA A 120 4.96 -27.36 -3.86
C ALA A 120 3.86 -27.92 -4.78
N ILE A 121 4.22 -28.92 -5.59
CA ILE A 121 3.28 -29.65 -6.45
C ILE A 121 2.31 -30.48 -5.58
N ASP A 122 1.03 -30.50 -5.96
CA ASP A 122 -0.04 -31.31 -5.36
C ASP A 122 -0.26 -31.11 -3.85
N ALA A 123 0.20 -29.99 -3.29
CA ALA A 123 -0.03 -29.66 -1.89
C ALA A 123 -1.50 -29.34 -1.60
N SER A 124 -2.08 -29.97 -0.58
CA SER A 124 -3.45 -29.69 -0.10
C SER A 124 -3.49 -28.64 1.01
N SER A 125 -2.36 -28.38 1.66
CA SER A 125 -2.20 -27.41 2.74
C SER A 125 -0.78 -26.86 2.77
N THR A 126 -0.59 -25.69 3.33
CA THR A 126 0.73 -25.10 3.61
C THR A 126 0.82 -24.67 5.07
N SER A 127 2.04 -24.67 5.62
CA SER A 127 2.33 -24.15 6.95
C SER A 127 2.69 -22.69 6.85
N VAL A 128 1.97 -21.83 7.57
CA VAL A 128 2.18 -20.38 7.57
C VAL A 128 2.61 -19.95 8.96
N TYR A 129 3.77 -19.32 9.07
CA TYR A 129 4.23 -18.65 10.27
C TYR A 129 3.60 -17.25 10.35
N LEU A 130 2.79 -17.00 11.39
CA LEU A 130 2.08 -15.75 11.62
C LEU A 130 2.70 -14.97 12.80
N PRO A 131 3.60 -14.00 12.52
CA PRO A 131 4.36 -13.32 13.57
C PRO A 131 3.50 -12.39 14.44
N ALA A 132 3.98 -12.07 15.62
CA ALA A 132 3.38 -11.05 16.50
C ALA A 132 4.24 -9.78 16.55
N ALA A 133 3.66 -8.69 17.06
CA ALA A 133 4.38 -7.42 17.25
C ALA A 133 5.44 -7.46 18.37
N ALA A 134 5.33 -8.42 19.28
CA ALA A 134 6.28 -8.67 20.35
C ALA A 134 6.25 -10.16 20.69
N ARG A 135 7.37 -10.69 21.18
CA ARG A 135 7.53 -12.11 21.55
C ARG A 135 6.39 -12.62 22.44
N GLU A 136 5.99 -11.83 23.43
CA GLU A 136 4.96 -12.22 24.40
C GLU A 136 3.52 -11.88 23.97
N ALA A 137 3.34 -11.15 22.87
CA ALA A 137 2.01 -10.79 22.38
C ALA A 137 1.41 -11.91 21.52
N PRO A 138 0.07 -12.07 21.46
CA PRO A 138 -0.55 -12.93 20.47
C PRO A 138 -0.36 -12.36 19.05
N GLY A 139 -0.20 -13.23 18.05
CA GLY A 139 -0.22 -12.83 16.65
C GLY A 139 -1.65 -12.81 16.15
N VAL A 140 -2.18 -11.64 15.78
CA VAL A 140 -3.54 -11.52 15.25
C VAL A 140 -3.45 -11.26 13.76
N TRP A 141 -4.09 -12.12 12.98
CA TRP A 141 -4.10 -12.05 11.51
C TRP A 141 -5.47 -12.41 10.98
N TYR A 142 -5.81 -11.89 9.81
CA TYR A 142 -7.07 -12.16 9.12
C TYR A 142 -6.78 -12.68 7.73
N ASP A 143 -7.34 -13.83 7.36
CA ASP A 143 -7.25 -14.31 5.97
C ASP A 143 -7.88 -13.27 5.03
N LEU A 144 -7.12 -12.84 4.02
CA LEU A 144 -7.49 -11.73 3.14
C LEU A 144 -8.68 -12.07 2.23
N HIS A 145 -8.98 -13.36 2.03
CA HIS A 145 -10.05 -13.86 1.17
C HIS A 145 -11.30 -14.23 1.96
N THR A 146 -11.15 -14.86 3.14
CA THR A 146 -12.28 -15.37 3.93
C THR A 146 -12.66 -14.48 5.12
N ALA A 147 -11.80 -13.53 5.48
CA ALA A 147 -11.88 -12.73 6.71
C ALA A 147 -11.75 -13.56 8.01
N GLU A 148 -11.38 -14.84 7.92
CA GLU A 148 -11.16 -15.70 9.09
C GLU A 148 -10.04 -15.11 9.96
N ARG A 149 -10.30 -15.01 11.26
CA ARG A 149 -9.34 -14.50 12.23
C ARG A 149 -8.49 -15.64 12.79
N HIS A 150 -7.18 -15.53 12.59
CA HIS A 150 -6.17 -16.38 13.20
C HIS A 150 -5.56 -15.66 14.41
N GLU A 151 -5.52 -16.36 15.55
CA GLU A 151 -4.80 -15.91 16.74
C GLU A 151 -3.77 -16.96 17.12
N THR A 152 -2.49 -16.56 17.13
CA THR A 152 -1.38 -17.44 17.49
C THR A 152 -0.85 -17.12 18.88
N ALA A 153 -0.60 -18.16 19.66
CA ALA A 153 0.01 -18.01 20.98
C ALA A 153 1.50 -17.64 20.87
N PRO A 154 2.09 -17.00 21.90
CA PRO A 154 3.51 -16.67 21.95
C PRO A 154 4.46 -17.79 21.53
N ASP A 155 4.14 -19.02 21.91
CA ASP A 155 4.93 -20.23 21.67
C ASP A 155 4.48 -21.06 20.45
N ALA A 156 3.44 -20.63 19.74
CA ALA A 156 2.84 -21.39 18.63
C ALA A 156 2.33 -20.46 17.50
N ARG A 157 3.24 -20.01 16.62
CA ARG A 157 2.94 -19.10 15.50
C ARG A 157 2.65 -19.77 14.16
N VAL A 158 2.91 -21.07 14.02
CA VAL A 158 2.69 -21.78 12.76
C VAL A 158 1.26 -22.32 12.71
N VAL A 159 0.52 -21.97 11.66
CA VAL A 159 -0.82 -22.48 11.37
C VAL A 159 -0.80 -23.29 10.08
N SER A 160 -1.58 -24.37 10.03
CA SER A 160 -1.80 -25.12 8.79
C SER A 160 -3.01 -24.56 8.06
N VAL A 161 -2.81 -24.15 6.82
CA VAL A 161 -3.82 -23.47 6.00
C VAL A 161 -4.15 -24.33 4.78
N PRO A 162 -5.43 -24.64 4.52
CA PRO A 162 -5.82 -25.37 3.32
C PRO A 162 -5.53 -24.54 2.07
N ILE A 163 -4.95 -25.18 1.07
CA ILE A 163 -4.69 -24.52 -0.22
C ILE A 163 -5.96 -24.52 -1.05
N HIS A 164 -6.21 -23.42 -1.75
CA HIS A 164 -7.30 -23.29 -2.69
C HIS A 164 -6.73 -22.99 -4.09
N PRO A 165 -7.23 -23.64 -5.15
CA PRO A 165 -6.63 -23.54 -6.49
C PRO A 165 -6.64 -22.11 -7.06
N ASP A 166 -7.66 -21.32 -6.72
CA ASP A 166 -7.85 -19.98 -7.30
C ASP A 166 -7.30 -18.82 -6.45
N ARG A 167 -6.56 -19.07 -5.37
CA ARG A 167 -6.08 -18.00 -4.48
C ARG A 167 -4.80 -18.36 -3.75
N VAL A 168 -3.94 -17.34 -3.62
CA VAL A 168 -2.71 -17.42 -2.85
C VAL A 168 -3.03 -17.11 -1.38
N PRO A 169 -2.61 -17.96 -0.42
CA PRO A 169 -2.71 -17.65 1.00
C PRO A 169 -2.08 -16.30 1.31
N ALA A 170 -2.89 -15.38 1.83
CA ALA A 170 -2.48 -14.05 2.19
C ALA A 170 -3.27 -13.57 3.40
N PHE A 171 -2.61 -12.86 4.30
CA PHE A 171 -3.14 -12.49 5.60
C PHE A 171 -2.93 -11.00 5.86
N LEU A 172 -3.99 -10.33 6.30
CA LEU A 172 -3.94 -8.96 6.79
C LEU A 172 -3.65 -8.98 8.29
N ARG A 173 -2.59 -8.28 8.70
CA ARG A 173 -2.19 -8.14 10.11
C ARG A 173 -3.30 -7.45 10.90
N GLY A 174 -3.56 -7.93 12.11
CA GLY A 174 -4.34 -7.20 13.10
C GLY A 174 -3.66 -5.87 13.42
N GLY A 175 -4.46 -4.81 13.54
CA GLY A 175 -3.98 -3.45 13.67
C GLY A 175 -3.93 -2.69 12.34
N ALA A 176 -4.31 -3.31 11.22
CA ALA A 176 -4.25 -2.67 9.90
C ALA A 176 -5.60 -2.17 9.40
N ILE A 177 -5.58 -1.05 8.67
CA ILE A 177 -6.67 -0.55 7.83
C ILE A 177 -6.18 -0.55 6.39
N LEU A 178 -6.73 -1.44 5.56
CA LEU A 178 -6.34 -1.60 4.17
C LEU A 178 -7.33 -0.88 3.24
N PRO A 179 -6.93 0.22 2.58
CA PRO A 179 -7.69 0.79 1.47
C PRO A 179 -7.45 -0.03 0.19
N ARG A 180 -8.52 -0.39 -0.53
CA ARG A 180 -8.43 -1.08 -1.82
C ARG A 180 -9.54 -0.65 -2.78
N ARG A 181 -9.36 -0.95 -4.07
CA ARG A 181 -10.39 -0.77 -5.10
C ARG A 181 -10.84 -2.14 -5.57
N ASP A 182 -12.11 -2.45 -5.33
CA ASP A 182 -12.65 -3.79 -5.63
C ASP A 182 -13.15 -3.93 -7.07
N ARG A 183 -13.24 -2.83 -7.84
CA ARG A 183 -13.74 -2.86 -9.21
C ARG A 183 -12.59 -3.23 -10.15
N PRO A 184 -12.59 -4.44 -10.76
CA PRO A 184 -11.58 -4.77 -11.76
C PRO A 184 -11.76 -3.87 -12.99
N ARG A 185 -10.66 -3.33 -13.49
CA ARG A 185 -10.61 -2.54 -14.72
C ARG A 185 -9.46 -3.04 -15.60
N ARG A 186 -9.48 -2.64 -16.88
CA ARG A 186 -8.44 -2.99 -17.86
C ARG A 186 -7.06 -2.38 -17.59
N SER A 187 -6.97 -1.35 -16.75
CA SER A 187 -5.71 -0.68 -16.41
C SER A 187 -5.83 0.12 -15.11
N SER A 188 -4.70 0.39 -14.45
CA SER A 188 -4.63 1.26 -13.27
C SER A 188 -5.23 2.64 -13.53
N ARG A 189 -4.92 3.25 -14.69
CA ARG A 189 -5.52 4.52 -15.14
C ARG A 189 -7.05 4.47 -15.19
N SER A 190 -7.63 3.33 -15.54
CA SER A 190 -9.09 3.15 -15.58
C SER A 190 -9.72 2.99 -14.19
N THR A 191 -8.92 2.67 -13.16
CA THR A 191 -9.37 2.61 -11.74
C THR A 191 -9.25 3.95 -11.04
N TYR A 192 -8.67 4.97 -11.68
CA TYR A 192 -8.12 6.12 -10.99
C TYR A 192 -9.13 6.89 -10.13
N THR A 193 -10.39 6.94 -10.55
CA THR A 193 -11.50 7.57 -9.81
C THR A 193 -12.53 6.56 -9.32
N ASP A 194 -12.19 5.27 -9.33
CA ASP A 194 -13.05 4.24 -8.74
C ASP A 194 -13.16 4.42 -7.22
N PRO A 195 -14.29 4.01 -6.62
CA PRO A 195 -14.48 4.07 -5.19
C PRO A 195 -13.54 3.16 -4.43
N PHE A 196 -13.31 3.53 -3.17
CA PHE A 196 -12.55 2.74 -2.22
C PHE A 196 -13.45 1.84 -1.38
N THR A 197 -12.94 0.65 -1.11
CA THR A 197 -13.34 -0.20 0.01
C THR A 197 -12.27 -0.09 1.09
N LEU A 198 -12.67 0.08 2.34
CA LEU A 198 -11.77 0.03 3.49
C LEU A 198 -11.98 -1.28 4.24
N VAL A 199 -10.89 -2.00 4.54
CA VAL A 199 -10.92 -3.20 5.38
C VAL A 199 -10.23 -2.87 6.70
N VAL A 200 -10.99 -2.84 7.79
CA VAL A 200 -10.53 -2.59 9.15
C VAL A 200 -10.34 -3.93 9.83
N ALA A 201 -9.08 -4.25 10.16
CA ALA A 201 -8.68 -5.48 10.83
C ALA A 201 -8.11 -5.14 12.21
N PRO A 202 -8.94 -5.11 13.28
CA PRO A 202 -8.48 -4.74 14.61
C PRO A 202 -7.46 -5.74 15.19
N ASP A 203 -6.50 -5.26 15.95
CA ASP A 203 -5.59 -6.09 16.74
C ASP A 203 -6.26 -6.63 18.02
N ALA A 204 -5.48 -7.24 18.91
CA ALA A 204 -5.94 -7.74 20.20
C ALA A 204 -6.45 -6.63 21.15
N THR A 205 -6.07 -5.37 20.92
CA THR A 205 -6.54 -4.20 21.68
C THR A 205 -7.76 -3.53 21.04
N ALA A 206 -8.30 -4.13 19.96
CA ALA A 206 -9.40 -3.61 19.17
C ALA A 206 -9.10 -2.28 18.44
N SER A 207 -7.82 -2.05 18.12
CA SER A 207 -7.37 -0.85 17.42
C SER A 207 -6.81 -1.20 16.05
N ALA A 208 -6.82 -0.25 15.12
CA ALA A 208 -6.16 -0.37 13.83
C ALA A 208 -5.78 0.99 13.23
N THR A 209 -4.74 1.03 12.41
CA THR A 209 -4.30 2.22 11.67
C THR A 209 -4.00 1.86 10.22
N GLY A 210 -4.00 2.87 9.36
CA GLY A 210 -3.61 2.69 7.96
C GLY A 210 -3.42 4.02 7.26
N GLU A 211 -2.86 3.96 6.06
CA GLU A 211 -2.55 5.14 5.27
C GLU A 211 -2.89 4.92 3.81
N LEU A 212 -3.30 5.99 3.13
CA LEU A 212 -3.51 6.04 1.69
C LEU A 212 -2.82 7.28 1.13
N PHE A 213 -1.86 7.06 0.25
CA PHE A 213 -1.26 8.11 -0.55
C PHE A 213 -1.98 8.21 -1.91
N LEU A 214 -2.28 9.43 -2.33
CA LEU A 214 -2.91 9.76 -3.60
C LEU A 214 -2.09 10.86 -4.28
N ASP A 215 -1.82 10.70 -5.57
CA ASP A 215 -1.19 11.71 -6.41
C ASP A 215 -1.90 11.76 -7.78
N LYS A 216 -1.29 12.45 -8.76
CA LYS A 216 -1.85 12.59 -10.11
C LYS A 216 -1.66 11.37 -11.03
N TYR A 217 -0.84 10.39 -10.66
CA TYR A 217 -0.37 9.28 -11.51
C TYR A 217 0.34 9.67 -12.82
N ASP A 218 0.85 10.90 -12.94
CA ASP A 218 1.58 11.38 -14.12
C ASP A 218 3.09 11.54 -13.91
N GLY A 219 3.57 11.40 -12.66
CA GLY A 219 4.99 11.23 -12.33
C GLY A 219 5.82 12.52 -12.20
N PHE A 220 5.23 13.70 -12.34
CA PHE A 220 5.99 14.96 -12.43
C PHE A 220 5.62 16.04 -11.40
N ASP A 221 4.74 15.77 -10.43
CA ASP A 221 4.27 16.81 -9.49
C ASP A 221 3.90 16.23 -8.11
N ALA A 222 4.92 16.00 -7.26
CA ALA A 222 4.72 15.56 -5.87
C ALA A 222 3.97 16.61 -5.00
N GLU A 223 3.97 17.89 -5.43
CA GLU A 223 3.29 18.99 -4.74
C GLU A 223 1.75 18.89 -4.84
N ALA A 224 1.26 17.98 -5.69
CA ALA A 224 -0.16 17.71 -5.92
C ALA A 224 -0.61 16.36 -5.32
N SER A 225 -0.03 15.96 -4.18
CA SER A 225 -0.34 14.72 -3.48
C SER A 225 -1.17 14.94 -2.22
N MET A 226 -1.83 13.86 -1.78
CA MET A 226 -2.65 13.80 -0.57
C MET A 226 -2.36 12.50 0.17
N THR A 227 -2.10 12.62 1.46
CA THR A 227 -2.08 11.47 2.36
C THR A 227 -3.36 11.44 3.20
N VAL A 228 -4.00 10.28 3.32
CA VAL A 228 -5.14 10.06 4.21
C VAL A 228 -4.74 9.05 5.27
N HIS A 229 -4.72 9.46 6.53
CA HIS A 229 -4.47 8.57 7.66
C HIS A 229 -5.78 8.08 8.24
N PHE A 230 -5.91 6.78 8.45
CA PHE A 230 -7.05 6.15 9.10
C PHE A 230 -6.67 5.68 10.51
N SER A 231 -7.63 5.77 11.43
CA SER A 231 -7.51 5.20 12.76
C SER A 231 -8.85 4.61 13.18
N PHE A 232 -8.79 3.43 13.77
CA PHE A 232 -9.90 2.76 14.42
C PHE A 232 -9.50 2.50 15.86
N ASP A 233 -10.28 3.01 16.80
CA ASP A 233 -10.08 2.78 18.22
C ASP A 233 -11.41 2.95 18.95
N SER A 234 -11.63 2.20 20.03
CA SER A 234 -12.83 2.33 20.86
C SER A 234 -14.15 2.27 20.06
N GLY A 235 -14.17 1.46 18.99
CA GLY A 235 -15.35 1.32 18.11
C GLY A 235 -15.58 2.49 17.13
N VAL A 236 -14.63 3.40 16.97
CA VAL A 236 -14.75 4.56 16.08
C VAL A 236 -13.67 4.52 15.01
N LEU A 237 -14.06 4.39 13.75
CA LEU A 237 -13.20 4.65 12.59
C LEU A 237 -13.24 6.14 12.26
N LYS A 238 -12.10 6.76 12.03
CA LYS A 238 -12.00 8.14 11.53
C LYS A 238 -10.80 8.29 10.62
N ASN A 239 -10.85 9.28 9.75
CA ASN A 239 -9.70 9.67 8.94
C ASN A 239 -9.25 11.10 9.24
N ARG A 240 -7.98 11.36 8.93
CA ARG A 240 -7.39 12.70 8.85
C ARG A 240 -6.71 12.83 7.49
N VAL A 241 -7.09 13.85 6.75
CA VAL A 241 -6.48 14.19 5.46
C VAL A 241 -5.28 15.10 5.75
N GLY A 242 -4.10 14.71 5.29
CA GLY A 242 -2.88 15.52 5.31
C GLY A 242 -3.05 16.78 4.47
N ALA A 243 -2.27 17.82 4.78
CA ALA A 243 -2.34 19.08 4.06
C ALA A 243 -2.00 18.84 2.57
N LEU A 244 -3.02 19.00 1.72
CA LEU A 244 -2.79 19.34 0.32
C LEU A 244 -2.02 20.67 0.27
N GLY A 245 -1.18 20.86 -0.74
CA GLY A 245 -0.76 22.20 -1.14
C GLY A 245 -1.99 23.01 -1.62
N ASP A 246 -1.88 23.58 -2.81
CA ASP A 246 -3.04 24.23 -3.44
C ASP A 246 -4.19 23.23 -3.65
N ALA A 247 -5.38 23.52 -3.11
CA ALA A 247 -6.59 22.68 -3.27
C ALA A 247 -6.99 22.50 -4.75
N ALA A 248 -6.60 23.43 -5.63
CA ALA A 248 -6.78 23.29 -7.08
C ALA A 248 -5.92 22.15 -7.67
N ARG A 249 -4.90 21.69 -6.93
CA ARG A 249 -4.00 20.61 -7.32
C ARG A 249 -4.36 19.27 -6.66
N ALA A 250 -5.49 19.15 -5.96
CA ALA A 250 -5.87 17.90 -5.32
C ALA A 250 -5.93 16.74 -6.34
N PRO A 251 -5.42 15.55 -5.99
CA PRO A 251 -5.53 14.36 -6.84
C PRO A 251 -6.98 14.12 -7.25
N PRO A 252 -7.29 13.86 -8.54
CA PRO A 252 -8.62 13.43 -8.97
C PRO A 252 -9.23 12.31 -8.09
N ALA A 253 -8.42 11.36 -7.64
CA ALA A 253 -8.82 10.28 -6.75
C ALA A 253 -9.32 10.74 -5.36
N SER A 254 -8.97 11.95 -4.91
CA SER A 254 -9.45 12.51 -3.63
C SER A 254 -10.97 12.65 -3.57
N THR A 255 -11.62 12.77 -4.74
CA THR A 255 -13.07 12.85 -4.87
C THR A 255 -13.76 11.48 -4.93
N SER A 256 -12.99 10.37 -4.98
CA SER A 256 -13.54 9.02 -5.01
C SER A 256 -14.40 8.77 -3.76
N PRO A 257 -15.60 8.17 -3.92
CA PRO A 257 -16.41 7.80 -2.78
C PRO A 257 -15.79 6.63 -2.02
N VAL A 258 -16.03 6.58 -0.71
CA VAL A 258 -15.93 5.32 0.04
C VAL A 258 -17.21 4.55 -0.24
N GLU A 259 -17.10 3.44 -0.95
CA GLU A 259 -18.25 2.59 -1.31
C GLU A 259 -18.59 1.60 -0.19
N ARG A 260 -17.58 1.12 0.53
CA ARG A 260 -17.75 0.04 1.51
C ARG A 260 -16.71 0.10 2.61
N ILE A 261 -17.11 -0.29 3.81
CA ILE A 261 -16.21 -0.49 4.94
C ILE A 261 -16.52 -1.85 5.54
N HIS A 262 -15.50 -2.69 5.67
CA HIS A 262 -15.57 -3.97 6.36
C HIS A 262 -14.86 -3.84 7.70
N PHE A 263 -15.55 -4.12 8.79
CA PHE A 263 -14.95 -4.33 10.10
C PHE A 263 -14.86 -5.83 10.33
N LEU A 264 -13.65 -6.37 10.39
CA LEU A 264 -13.40 -7.80 10.58
C LEU A 264 -13.43 -8.16 12.07
N GLY A 265 -13.54 -9.46 12.38
CA GLY A 265 -13.47 -9.97 13.76
C GLY A 265 -14.62 -9.52 14.67
N GLN A 266 -15.75 -9.15 14.09
CA GLN A 266 -16.93 -8.71 14.84
C GLN A 266 -17.74 -9.91 15.34
N THR A 267 -18.21 -9.83 16.58
CA THR A 267 -18.96 -10.93 17.22
C THR A 267 -20.47 -10.72 17.20
N THR A 268 -20.92 -9.50 16.95
CA THR A 268 -22.34 -9.12 17.01
C THR A 268 -22.69 -8.10 15.94
N ALA A 269 -23.98 -8.04 15.60
CA ALA A 269 -24.50 -6.94 14.79
C ALA A 269 -24.48 -5.64 15.59
N ARG A 270 -24.07 -4.55 14.92
CA ARG A 270 -23.97 -3.21 15.51
C ARG A 270 -24.61 -2.19 14.59
N LYS A 271 -25.21 -1.15 15.17
CA LYS A 271 -25.64 0.01 14.37
C LYS A 271 -24.43 0.88 14.07
N VAL A 272 -24.57 1.73 13.05
CA VAL A 272 -23.51 2.65 12.64
C VAL A 272 -24.01 4.08 12.58
N ILE A 273 -23.17 5.01 13.03
CA ILE A 273 -23.37 6.44 12.84
C ILE A 273 -22.20 6.95 12.02
N VAL A 274 -22.50 7.50 10.84
CA VAL A 274 -21.51 8.16 10.00
C VAL A 274 -21.62 9.67 10.18
N ARG A 275 -20.50 10.34 10.42
CA ARG A 275 -20.42 11.80 10.55
C ARG A 275 -19.42 12.38 9.56
N ARG A 276 -19.77 13.50 8.93
CA ARG A 276 -18.80 14.32 8.17
C ARG A 276 -17.96 15.17 9.11
N ALA A 277 -16.88 15.76 8.60
CA ALA A 277 -16.04 16.70 9.36
C ALA A 277 -16.83 17.87 9.97
N SER A 278 -17.95 18.28 9.34
CA SER A 278 -18.86 19.31 9.87
C SER A 278 -19.62 18.88 11.13
N GLY A 279 -19.57 17.60 11.51
CA GLY A 279 -20.38 17.00 12.58
C GLY A 279 -21.76 16.52 12.13
N GLU A 280 -22.14 16.80 10.87
CA GLU A 280 -23.40 16.35 10.27
C GLU A 280 -23.47 14.82 10.25
N VAL A 281 -24.57 14.28 10.77
CA VAL A 281 -24.88 12.84 10.68
C VAL A 281 -25.43 12.51 9.31
N VAL A 282 -24.83 11.52 8.64
CA VAL A 282 -25.28 11.05 7.35
C VAL A 282 -26.49 10.12 7.53
N ALA A 283 -27.62 10.49 6.95
CA ALA A 283 -28.86 9.72 7.04
C ALA A 283 -28.88 8.48 6.13
N GLY A 284 -29.57 7.43 6.60
CA GLY A 284 -29.85 6.21 5.82
C GLY A 284 -28.59 5.43 5.45
N VAL A 285 -27.67 5.29 6.40
CA VAL A 285 -26.53 4.37 6.32
C VAL A 285 -26.79 3.25 7.31
N GLU A 286 -26.70 2.01 6.83
CA GLU A 286 -26.92 0.81 7.64
C GLU A 286 -25.72 -0.13 7.52
N ALA A 287 -25.56 -0.99 8.51
CA ALA A 287 -24.54 -2.02 8.54
C ALA A 287 -25.18 -3.41 8.50
N ASN A 288 -24.58 -4.31 7.72
CA ASN A 288 -24.97 -5.72 7.67
C ASN A 288 -23.90 -6.57 8.35
N PHE A 289 -24.30 -7.37 9.33
CA PHE A 289 -23.40 -8.32 10.00
C PHE A 289 -23.53 -9.70 9.35
N ASP A 290 -22.41 -10.28 8.98
CA ASP A 290 -22.30 -11.68 8.58
C ASP A 290 -21.59 -12.48 9.67
N ALA A 291 -22.32 -13.38 10.31
CA ALA A 291 -21.81 -14.23 11.38
C ALA A 291 -20.86 -15.32 10.86
N ALA A 292 -20.98 -15.73 9.60
CA ALA A 292 -20.11 -16.78 9.04
C ALA A 292 -18.67 -16.27 8.83
N THR A 293 -18.53 -15.00 8.51
CA THR A 293 -17.24 -14.32 8.26
C THR A 293 -16.86 -13.35 9.38
N ALA A 294 -17.63 -13.30 10.48
CA ALA A 294 -17.45 -12.37 11.58
C ALA A 294 -17.23 -10.91 11.09
N THR A 295 -17.98 -10.48 10.08
CA THR A 295 -17.72 -9.21 9.38
C THR A 295 -18.94 -8.29 9.44
N LEU A 296 -18.74 -7.06 9.92
CA LEU A 296 -19.73 -5.99 9.83
C LEU A 296 -19.43 -5.12 8.61
N THR A 297 -20.37 -5.03 7.68
CA THR A 297 -20.20 -4.29 6.43
C THR A 297 -21.09 -3.06 6.39
N VAL A 298 -20.49 -1.88 6.26
CA VAL A 298 -21.19 -0.63 5.95
C VAL A 298 -21.15 -0.41 4.45
N ARG A 299 -22.32 -0.40 3.80
CA ARG A 299 -22.43 -0.11 2.36
C ARG A 299 -22.83 1.34 2.16
N GLN A 300 -22.18 2.00 1.21
CA GLN A 300 -22.45 3.38 0.81
C GLN A 300 -22.50 4.33 2.02
N PRO A 301 -21.37 4.54 2.74
CA PRO A 301 -21.31 5.53 3.83
C PRO A 301 -21.55 6.99 3.37
N LYS A 302 -21.59 7.26 2.05
CA LYS A 302 -21.85 8.59 1.45
C LYS A 302 -20.84 9.66 1.88
N VAL A 303 -19.57 9.25 1.99
CA VAL A 303 -18.41 10.10 2.26
C VAL A 303 -17.36 9.92 1.16
N LYS A 304 -16.49 10.91 0.96
CA LYS A 304 -15.37 10.84 0.01
C LYS A 304 -14.07 10.55 0.75
N ILE A 305 -13.12 9.93 0.05
CA ILE A 305 -11.85 9.52 0.64
C ILE A 305 -10.99 10.71 1.08
N GLY A 306 -11.01 11.81 0.31
CA GLY A 306 -10.24 13.04 0.57
C GLY A 306 -10.94 14.07 1.46
N GLU A 307 -12.03 13.71 2.13
CA GLU A 307 -12.71 14.54 3.12
C GLU A 307 -12.60 13.91 4.51
N GLY A 308 -12.65 14.71 5.58
CA GLY A 308 -12.69 14.18 6.95
C GLY A 308 -14.06 13.62 7.32
N TRP A 309 -14.09 12.46 7.98
CA TRP A 309 -15.30 11.79 8.45
C TRP A 309 -15.00 10.78 9.57
N SER A 310 -16.05 10.30 10.24
CA SER A 310 -16.00 9.19 11.18
C SER A 310 -17.17 8.22 11.03
N VAL A 311 -16.96 6.98 11.43
CA VAL A 311 -17.96 5.90 11.55
C VAL A 311 -17.85 5.31 12.95
N GLU A 312 -18.90 5.51 13.74
CA GLU A 312 -19.02 4.97 15.09
C GLU A 312 -19.89 3.72 15.06
N LEU A 313 -19.37 2.63 15.62
CA LEU A 313 -20.11 1.41 15.86
C LEU A 313 -20.84 1.52 17.20
N GLN A 314 -22.14 1.20 17.23
CA GLN A 314 -22.98 1.17 18.44
C GLN A 314 -23.25 -0.28 18.84
#